data_AF-A0AA39FP82-F1
#
_entry.id   AF-A0AA39FP82-F1
#
_cell.length_a   1.000
_cell.length_b   1.000
_cell.length_c   1.000
_cell.angle_alpha   90.00
_cell.angle_beta   90.00
_cell.angle_gamma   90.00
#
_symmetry.space_group_name_H-M   'P 1'
#
loop_
_entity.id
_entity.type
_entity.pdbx_description
1 polymer ?
#
loop_
_entity_poly.entity_id
_entity_poly.type
_entity_poly.pdbx_seq_one_letter_code
_entity_poly.pdbx_strand_id
1 'polypeptide(L)'
;MCDYVPPIQSADSYNGASHENFTWSQTINDLDVLINIPDCLTSPGDLKVHVSTKEIKVEARKNIFSAGATHSDDWYMIFQGELSFPIKKHETIWSMIPGDYIHV
;
A
#
# COMPACT_ATOMS: atom_id res chain seq x y z
N MET A 1 -36.65 17.53 -10.92
CA MET A 1 -35.96 16.29 -10.50
C MET A 1 -34.48 16.58 -10.64
N CYS A 2 -33.72 16.53 -9.55
CA CYS A 2 -32.27 16.69 -9.61
C CYS A 2 -31.69 15.30 -9.85
N ASP A 3 -30.93 15.13 -10.92
CA ASP A 3 -30.31 13.85 -11.23
C ASP A 3 -29.23 13.55 -10.20
N TYR A 4 -29.47 12.54 -9.36
CA TYR A 4 -28.44 11.98 -8.50
C TYR A 4 -27.46 11.22 -9.38
N VAL A 5 -26.29 11.81 -9.59
CA VAL A 5 -25.15 11.11 -10.20
C VAL A 5 -24.37 10.47 -9.05
N PRO A 6 -24.41 9.14 -8.87
CA PRO A 6 -23.58 8.50 -7.86
C PRO A 6 -22.11 8.81 -8.15
N PRO A 7 -21.26 8.95 -7.12
CA PRO A 7 -19.83 9.06 -7.32
C PRO A 7 -19.38 7.85 -8.17
N ILE A 8 -18.64 8.12 -9.23
CA ILE A 8 -18.00 7.06 -10.01
C ILE A 8 -16.94 6.46 -9.09
N GLN A 9 -17.28 5.32 -8.48
CA GLN A 9 -16.35 4.55 -7.66
C GLN A 9 -15.25 4.01 -8.57
N SER A 10 -13.99 4.25 -8.22
CA SER A 10 -12.87 3.68 -8.99
C SER A 10 -13.02 2.17 -9.04
N ALA A 11 -12.77 1.56 -10.20
CA ALA A 11 -12.72 0.11 -10.35
C ALA A 11 -11.75 -0.53 -9.33
N ASP A 12 -10.70 0.20 -8.94
CA ASP A 12 -9.69 -0.21 -7.96
C ASP A 12 -10.23 -0.29 -6.52
N SER A 13 -11.48 0.08 -6.29
CA SER A 13 -12.13 0.11 -4.97
C SER A 13 -13.40 -0.73 -4.90
N TYR A 14 -13.53 -1.78 -5.73
CA TYR A 14 -14.71 -2.65 -5.76
C TYR A 14 -15.02 -3.27 -4.38
N ASN A 15 -16.22 -3.04 -3.85
CA ASN A 15 -16.63 -3.39 -2.47
C ASN A 15 -15.67 -2.89 -1.38
N GLY A 16 -14.88 -1.87 -1.69
CA GLY A 16 -13.93 -1.27 -0.78
C GLY A 16 -14.03 0.25 -0.78
N ALA A 17 -12.90 0.90 -0.50
CA ALA A 17 -12.84 2.35 -0.40
C ALA A 17 -11.47 2.88 -0.86
N SER A 18 -11.47 4.14 -1.29
CA SER A 18 -10.25 4.89 -1.59
C SER A 18 -9.95 5.88 -0.47
N HIS A 19 -8.70 5.92 -0.05
CA HIS A 19 -8.12 6.86 0.90
C HIS A 19 -6.93 7.57 0.23
N GLU A 20 -6.48 8.70 0.79
CA GLU A 20 -5.37 9.48 0.21
C GLU A 20 -4.07 8.66 0.00
N ASN A 21 -3.77 7.75 0.92
CA ASN A 21 -2.50 7.01 0.96
C ASN A 21 -2.63 5.55 0.53
N PHE A 22 -3.85 5.06 0.33
CA PHE A 22 -4.09 3.70 -0.15
C PHE A 22 -5.52 3.55 -0.68
N THR A 23 -5.71 2.60 -1.58
CA THR A 23 -7.03 2.14 -2.02
C THR A 23 -7.14 0.65 -1.75
N TRP A 24 -8.32 0.17 -1.38
CA TRP A 24 -8.53 -1.25 -1.19
C TRP A 24 -9.83 -1.71 -1.85
N SER A 25 -9.83 -2.97 -2.27
CA SER A 25 -10.99 -3.67 -2.82
C SER A 25 -11.05 -5.08 -2.24
N GLN A 26 -12.23 -5.69 -2.25
CA GLN A 26 -12.39 -7.03 -1.71
C GLN A 26 -13.37 -7.87 -2.53
N THR A 27 -13.11 -9.17 -2.54
CA THR A 27 -14.10 -10.19 -2.87
C THR A 27 -14.53 -10.91 -1.59
N ILE A 28 -15.28 -12.00 -1.72
CA ILE A 28 -15.63 -12.84 -0.57
C ILE A 28 -14.38 -13.51 0.03
N ASN A 29 -13.36 -13.80 -0.79
CA ASN A 29 -12.22 -14.62 -0.40
C ASN A 29 -10.92 -13.82 -0.24
N ASP A 30 -10.81 -12.70 -0.95
CA ASP A 30 -9.55 -11.98 -1.15
C ASP A 30 -9.71 -10.49 -0.84
N LEU A 31 -8.59 -9.89 -0.43
CA LEU A 31 -8.42 -8.47 -0.17
C LEU A 31 -7.23 -7.99 -1.00
N ASP A 32 -7.44 -6.94 -1.79
CA ASP A 32 -6.40 -6.27 -2.56
C ASP A 32 -6.20 -4.87 -1.98
N VAL A 33 -4.94 -4.51 -1.69
CA VAL A 33 -4.57 -3.19 -1.16
C VAL A 33 -3.51 -2.55 -2.05
N LEU A 34 -3.82 -1.38 -2.60
CA LEU A 34 -2.92 -0.52 -3.35
C LEU A 34 -2.42 0.59 -2.43
N ILE A 35 -1.16 0.51 -1.99
CA ILE A 35 -0.53 1.50 -1.09
C ILE A 35 0.26 2.48 -1.95
N ASN A 36 -0.14 3.75 -1.92
CA ASN A 36 0.53 4.79 -2.70
C ASN A 36 1.95 5.00 -2.17
N ILE A 37 2.92 5.10 -3.08
CA ILE A 37 4.32 5.38 -2.75
C ILE A 37 4.82 6.62 -3.48
N PRO A 38 5.76 7.38 -2.90
CA PRO A 38 6.43 8.48 -3.59
C PRO A 38 7.10 8.07 -4.92
N ASP A 39 6.99 8.91 -5.94
CA ASP A 39 7.55 8.72 -7.29
C ASP A 39 9.07 8.40 -7.31
N CYS A 40 9.80 8.84 -6.28
CA CYS A 40 11.24 8.58 -6.14
C CYS A 40 11.57 7.14 -5.72
N LEU A 41 10.59 6.36 -5.24
CA LEU A 41 10.77 4.94 -4.92
C LEU A 41 10.60 4.09 -6.17
N THR A 42 11.70 3.82 -6.86
CA THR A 42 11.69 3.04 -8.10
C THR A 42 12.27 1.64 -7.95
N SER A 43 12.88 1.33 -6.80
CA SER A 43 13.63 0.08 -6.57
C SER A 43 13.02 -0.69 -5.40
N PRO A 44 12.65 -1.97 -5.59
CA PRO A 44 12.16 -2.83 -4.51
C PRO A 44 13.19 -3.02 -3.39
N GLY A 45 14.49 -2.91 -3.69
CA GLY A 45 15.56 -3.03 -2.70
C GLY A 45 15.59 -1.89 -1.68
N ASP A 46 14.88 -0.80 -1.96
CA ASP A 46 14.72 0.34 -1.05
C ASP A 46 13.42 0.26 -0.24
N LEU A 47 12.69 -0.87 -0.32
CA LEU A 47 11.48 -1.15 0.43
C LEU A 47 11.63 -2.36 1.35
N LYS A 48 10.93 -2.32 2.48
CA LYS A 48 10.62 -3.46 3.32
C LYS A 48 9.12 -3.55 3.49
N VAL A 49 8.53 -4.61 2.93
CA VAL A 49 7.11 -4.90 3.08
C VAL A 49 6.94 -6.03 4.09
N HIS A 50 6.29 -5.72 5.21
CA HIS A 50 6.01 -6.63 6.29
C HIS A 50 4.51 -6.92 6.32
N VAL A 51 4.14 -8.14 5.92
CA VAL A 51 2.78 -8.64 6.06
C VAL A 51 2.73 -9.63 7.21
N SER A 52 1.89 -9.34 8.20
CA SER A 52 1.53 -10.25 9.29
C SER A 52 0.09 -10.73 9.12
N THR A 53 -0.39 -11.58 10.03
CA THR A 53 -1.78 -12.04 9.97
C THR A 53 -2.78 -10.91 10.17
N LYS A 54 -2.42 -9.80 10.83
CA LYS A 54 -3.35 -8.70 11.15
C LYS A 54 -2.82 -7.32 10.79
N GLU A 55 -1.70 -7.22 10.09
CA GLU A 55 -1.06 -5.93 9.84
C GLU A 55 -0.28 -5.95 8.54
N ILE A 56 -0.33 -4.83 7.81
CA ILE A 56 0.54 -4.52 6.68
C ILE A 56 1.38 -3.31 7.08
N LYS A 57 2.70 -3.42 6.95
CA LYS A 57 3.63 -2.34 7.22
C LYS A 57 4.62 -2.20 6.06
N VAL A 58 4.85 -0.98 5.62
CA VAL A 58 5.83 -0.65 4.57
C VAL A 58 6.83 0.36 5.11
N GLU A 59 8.11 0.05 4.93
CA GLU A 59 9.21 0.96 5.21
C GLU A 59 10.01 1.20 3.94
N ALA A 60 10.56 2.42 3.81
CA ALA A 60 11.44 2.82 2.74
C ALA A 60 12.78 3.29 3.30
N ARG A 61 13.87 3.13 2.53
CA ARG A 61 15.18 3.64 2.97
C ARG A 61 15.18 5.16 3.06
N LYS A 62 15.74 5.68 4.16
CA LYS A 62 15.75 7.12 4.47
C LYS A 62 16.52 7.96 3.45
N ASN A 63 17.56 7.39 2.84
CA ASN A 63 18.38 8.07 1.83
C ASN A 63 17.60 8.43 0.54
N ILE A 64 16.47 7.78 0.28
CA ILE A 64 15.59 8.10 -0.85
C ILE A 64 14.91 9.46 -0.68
N PHE A 65 14.66 9.88 0.57
CA PHE A 65 13.95 11.12 0.88
C PHE A 65 14.87 12.29 1.26
N SER A 66 16.16 12.04 1.52
CA SER A 66 17.08 13.08 1.98
C SER A 66 18.50 12.81 1.52
N ALA A 67 19.03 13.73 0.70
CA ALA A 67 20.42 13.78 0.30
C ALA A 67 21.29 14.15 1.53
N GLY A 68 21.75 13.14 2.26
CA GLY A 68 22.54 13.32 3.49
C GLY A 68 22.39 12.21 4.53
N ALA A 69 21.54 11.21 4.29
CA ALA A 69 21.49 10.02 5.15
C ALA A 69 22.84 9.27 5.08
N THR A 70 23.57 9.32 6.20
CA THR A 70 24.94 8.80 6.35
C THR A 70 25.00 7.28 6.55
N HIS A 71 23.86 6.64 6.85
CA HIS A 71 23.78 5.20 7.08
C HIS A 71 22.77 4.56 6.13
N SER A 72 23.22 3.53 5.40
CA SER A 72 22.41 2.80 4.42
C SER A 72 21.34 1.89 5.04
N ASP A 73 21.29 1.79 6.37
CA ASP A 73 20.39 0.88 7.10
C ASP A 73 19.33 1.61 7.93
N ASP A 74 19.15 2.92 7.71
CA ASP A 74 18.05 3.68 8.28
C ASP A 74 16.78 3.50 7.42
N TRP A 75 15.72 2.97 8.04
CA TRP A 75 14.42 2.73 7.42
C TRP A 75 13.37 3.69 8.01
N TYR A 76 12.48 4.21 7.16
CA TYR A 76 11.39 5.09 7.52
C TYR A 76 10.06 4.43 7.19
N MET A 77 9.14 4.36 8.15
CA MET A 77 7.81 3.79 7.94
C MET A 77 6.97 4.75 7.09
N ILE A 78 6.52 4.29 5.93
CA ILE A 78 5.68 5.06 5.00
C ILE A 78 4.22 4.62 5.02
N PHE A 79 3.94 3.41 5.51
CA PHE A 79 2.59 2.90 5.69
C PHE A 79 2.50 1.91 6.84
N GLN A 80 1.40 1.98 7.59
CA GLN A 80 1.01 0.97 8.58
C GLN A 80 -0.52 0.88 8.62
N GLY A 81 -1.05 -0.32 8.43
CA GLY A 81 -2.48 -0.60 8.47
C GLY A 81 -2.77 -1.86 9.27
N GLU A 82 -3.73 -1.78 10.20
CA GLU A 82 -4.27 -2.93 10.92
C GLU A 82 -5.48 -3.50 10.19
N LEU A 83 -5.50 -4.81 9.99
CA LEU A 83 -6.58 -5.54 9.34
C LEU A 83 -7.66 -5.89 10.36
N SER A 84 -8.92 -5.65 10.00
CA SER A 84 -10.05 -6.00 10.86
C SER A 84 -10.15 -7.50 11.15
N PHE A 85 -9.71 -8.33 10.19
CA PHE A 85 -9.75 -9.79 10.27
C PHE A 85 -8.38 -10.38 9.94
N PRO A 86 -8.04 -11.55 10.51
CA PRO A 86 -6.77 -12.19 10.21
C PRO A 86 -6.73 -12.74 8.77
N ILE A 87 -5.62 -12.50 8.07
CA ILE A 87 -5.34 -13.05 6.75
C ILE A 87 -4.33 -14.20 6.82
N LYS A 88 -4.30 -15.00 5.75
CA LYS A 88 -3.33 -16.07 5.57
C LYS A 88 -2.02 -15.52 5.01
N LYS A 89 -1.14 -15.03 5.88
CA LYS A 89 0.17 -14.47 5.52
C LYS A 89 0.95 -15.26 4.45
N HIS A 90 0.91 -16.59 4.50
CA HIS A 90 1.66 -17.45 3.58
C HIS A 90 1.07 -17.52 2.16
N GLU A 91 -0.19 -17.14 2.00
CA GLU A 91 -0.88 -17.03 0.71
C GLU A 91 -0.85 -15.58 0.18
N THR A 92 -0.40 -14.61 0.99
CA THR A 92 -0.28 -13.21 0.58
C THR A 92 0.97 -12.98 -0.27
N ILE A 93 0.80 -12.27 -1.38
CA ILE A 93 1.86 -11.87 -2.29
C ILE A 93 1.80 -10.35 -2.37
N TRP A 94 2.95 -9.71 -2.55
CA TRP A 94 2.98 -8.28 -2.87
C TRP A 94 3.85 -8.03 -4.10
N SER A 95 3.53 -6.95 -4.81
CA SER A 95 4.31 -6.44 -5.93
C SER A 95 4.40 -4.93 -5.87
N MET A 96 5.34 -4.36 -6.62
CA MET A 96 5.58 -2.92 -6.67
C MET A 96 5.45 -2.45 -8.11
N ILE A 97 4.72 -1.35 -8.30
CA ILE A 97 4.78 -0.52 -9.49
C ILE A 97 5.70 0.66 -9.17
N PRO A 98 6.90 0.74 -9.79
CA PRO A 98 7.89 1.78 -9.49
C PRO A 98 7.31 3.20 -9.56
N GLY A 99 7.46 3.96 -8.49
CA GLY A 99 7.01 5.34 -8.39
C GLY A 99 5.49 5.53 -8.37
N ASP A 100 4.71 4.48 -8.09
CA ASP A 100 3.24 4.55 -8.12
C ASP A 100 2.63 3.91 -6.86
N TYR A 101 2.56 2.58 -6.80
CA TYR A 101 1.98 1.88 -5.64
C TYR A 101 2.63 0.52 -5.36
N ILE A 102 2.39 0.02 -4.15
CA ILE A 102 2.59 -1.37 -3.76
C ILE A 102 1.23 -2.06 -3.77
N HIS A 103 1.12 -3.18 -4.48
CA HIS A 103 -0.06 -4.03 -4.47
C HIS A 103 0.19 -5.19 -3.52
N VAL A 104 -0.65 -5.31 -2.50
CA VAL A 104 -0.66 -6.39 -1.50
C VAL A 104 -1.94 -7.18 -1.59
#